data_AF-A0A3A9SEF0-F1
#
_entry.id   AF-A0A3A9SEF0-F1
#
_cell.length_a   1.000
_cell.length_b   1.000
_cell.length_c   1.000
_cell.angle_alpha   90.00
_cell.angle_beta   90.00
_cell.angle_gamma   90.00
#
_symmetry.space_group_name_H-M   'P 1'
#
loop_
_entity.id
_entity.type
_entity.pdbx_description
1 polymer ?
#
loop_
_entity_poly.entity_id
_entity_poly.type
_entity_poly.pdbx_seq_one_letter_code
_entity_poly.pdbx_strand_id
1 'polypeptide(L)'
;MRRSKYVSKKLAVVLMSAALGVTPVVASVAMPVSAFAAELPDNEGGETISELENGDTIENNDGKIETNDGEILNNNGTVEKNTWIIENNNGEVDENLGFITTNSNVGTVSVNNKEITDNFGIVSKNNLVIKNNHSFVEENNDFIQTNVDGVVSVNNGGVGLNDGHIIDNYNQVENIGGKITNNREGGEVFGGSFDPDDDLIGNGSILLNIGGAVYSGFKPEDIITIDNYYYGELSDEMVYNGETLNFNGTIYIINSYGEESDTNKDFVMVENQYHALLVNSADNVDVTFNGFTEDEVNKFQYVKTAENGNPIEVAGTITLKAKDGYAISDNGQLSGNYSDLGYALSKNDDGSYTLYISSLKGTVAFTPELLNLIVSKVSTEHGEVKNVVVDKGGSSDNRSDNASEPSAPATFNFNDIAIKSIADQVQAQMNIAGQDVASLEVVDIYFKDKINMTPDIIKYLCEKVPVAKRCHFDYQGEEWVLTIPAFDTTSPAYAEGLEVLDKEPAKTAGFLRIKDIFKALKFDAKIVEVQTEETVQD
;
A
#
# COMPACT_ATOMS: atom_id res chain seq x y z
N MET A 1 -57.76 -1.44 5.73
CA MET A 1 -58.75 -0.37 5.46
C MET A 1 -58.93 -0.23 3.96
N ARG A 2 -60.14 0.09 3.47
CA ARG A 2 -60.43 0.27 2.04
C ARG A 2 -59.73 1.55 1.54
N ARG A 3 -58.68 1.42 0.72
CA ARG A 3 -58.09 2.53 -0.02
C ARG A 3 -59.13 3.09 -1.01
N SER A 4 -59.53 4.35 -0.83
CA SER A 4 -60.20 5.12 -1.88
C SER A 4 -59.18 5.36 -2.99
N LYS A 5 -59.47 4.88 -4.20
CA LYS A 5 -58.66 5.18 -5.39
C LYS A 5 -58.72 6.68 -5.64
N TYR A 6 -57.62 7.39 -5.41
CA TYR A 6 -57.52 8.81 -5.74
C TYR A 6 -57.24 8.97 -7.23
N VAL A 7 -57.98 9.86 -7.86
CA VAL A 7 -57.85 10.21 -9.28
C VAL A 7 -56.81 11.31 -9.39
N SER A 8 -55.73 11.09 -10.15
CA SER A 8 -54.65 12.08 -10.29
C SER A 8 -55.17 13.42 -10.86
N LYS A 9 -54.52 14.53 -10.48
CA LYS A 9 -54.89 15.89 -10.94
C LYS A 9 -55.02 15.98 -12.46
N LYS A 10 -54.17 15.27 -13.22
CA LYS A 10 -54.24 15.22 -14.69
C LYS A 10 -55.50 14.52 -15.19
N LEU A 11 -55.92 13.43 -14.54
CA LEU A 11 -57.14 12.71 -14.91
C LEU A 11 -58.42 13.49 -14.52
N ALA A 12 -58.40 14.20 -13.38
CA ALA A 12 -59.50 15.08 -12.97
C ALA A 12 -59.67 16.29 -13.91
N VAL A 13 -58.57 16.93 -14.34
CA VAL A 13 -58.60 18.03 -15.32
C VAL A 13 -59.11 17.56 -16.68
N VAL A 14 -58.69 16.37 -17.14
CA VAL A 14 -59.18 15.78 -18.40
C VAL A 14 -60.67 15.41 -18.31
N LEU A 15 -61.14 14.87 -17.20
CA LEU A 15 -62.57 14.58 -16.98
C LEU A 15 -63.43 15.86 -16.93
N MET A 16 -62.93 16.94 -16.31
CA MET A 16 -63.66 18.22 -16.27
C MET A 16 -63.67 18.94 -17.62
N SER A 17 -62.58 18.89 -18.38
CA SER A 17 -62.54 19.51 -19.71
C SER A 17 -63.35 18.73 -20.76
N ALA A 18 -63.49 17.40 -20.60
CA ALA A 18 -64.42 16.60 -21.40
C ALA A 18 -65.90 16.90 -21.10
N ALA A 19 -66.24 17.29 -19.85
CA ALA A 19 -67.61 17.59 -19.45
C ALA A 19 -68.14 18.93 -19.98
N LEU A 20 -67.27 19.87 -20.36
CA LEU A 20 -67.64 21.21 -20.85
C LEU A 20 -67.94 21.26 -22.37
N GLY A 21 -67.86 20.13 -23.08
CA GLY A 21 -68.00 20.07 -24.53
C GLY A 21 -69.43 19.96 -25.11
N VAL A 22 -70.50 19.94 -24.30
CA VAL A 22 -71.85 19.66 -24.82
C VAL A 22 -72.89 20.69 -24.35
N THR A 23 -73.33 21.52 -25.30
CA THR A 23 -74.52 22.41 -25.38
C THR A 23 -74.55 23.77 -24.63
N PRO A 24 -74.99 24.86 -25.30
CA PRO A 24 -75.20 26.16 -24.68
C PRO A 24 -76.69 26.36 -24.34
N VAL A 25 -77.08 26.33 -23.06
CA VAL A 25 -78.33 26.95 -22.59
C VAL A 25 -78.10 27.62 -21.24
N VAL A 26 -78.61 28.84 -21.17
CA VAL A 26 -78.48 29.88 -20.14
C VAL A 26 -78.96 29.41 -18.75
N ALA A 27 -78.05 29.40 -17.78
CA ALA A 27 -78.30 29.71 -16.37
C ALA A 27 -76.93 29.81 -15.67
N SER A 28 -76.45 31.05 -15.43
CA SER A 28 -75.24 31.30 -14.67
C SER A 28 -75.46 30.98 -13.19
N VAL A 29 -75.34 29.71 -12.82
CA VAL A 29 -75.14 29.30 -11.44
C VAL A 29 -73.64 29.39 -11.20
N ALA A 30 -73.17 30.51 -10.66
CA ALA A 30 -71.81 30.60 -10.14
C ALA A 30 -71.74 29.71 -8.89
N MET A 31 -71.46 28.42 -9.08
CA MET A 31 -71.01 27.58 -7.98
C MET A 31 -69.57 27.97 -7.69
N PRO A 32 -69.23 28.45 -6.48
CA PRO A 32 -67.84 28.63 -6.12
C PRO A 32 -67.15 27.26 -6.18
N VAL A 33 -66.27 27.07 -7.16
CA VAL A 33 -65.36 25.94 -7.18
C VAL A 33 -64.28 26.25 -6.14
N SER A 34 -64.50 25.80 -4.91
CA SER A 34 -63.44 25.75 -3.91
C SER A 34 -62.44 24.68 -4.35
N ALA A 35 -61.33 25.10 -4.96
CA ALA A 35 -60.19 24.23 -5.20
C ALA A 35 -59.52 23.95 -3.85
N PHE A 36 -59.92 22.86 -3.19
CA PHE A 36 -59.15 22.35 -2.06
C PHE A 36 -57.88 21.72 -2.63
N ALA A 37 -56.72 22.24 -2.24
CA ALA A 37 -55.46 21.53 -2.46
C ALA A 37 -55.58 20.19 -1.72
N ALA A 38 -55.45 19.08 -2.45
CA ALA A 38 -55.35 17.77 -1.80
C ALA A 38 -54.03 17.76 -1.02
N GLU A 39 -54.13 17.55 0.30
CA GLU A 39 -52.99 17.28 1.17
C GLU A 39 -52.28 16.00 0.68
N LEU A 40 -50.95 16.04 0.66
CA LEU A 40 -50.16 14.84 0.38
C LEU A 40 -50.27 13.91 1.60
N PRO A 41 -50.31 12.59 1.39
CA PRO A 41 -50.36 11.64 2.51
C PRO A 41 -49.03 11.61 3.27
N ASP A 42 -49.12 11.38 4.57
CA ASP A 42 -47.99 11.05 5.45
C ASP A 42 -47.99 9.53 5.77
N ASN A 43 -46.83 8.97 6.12
CA ASN A 43 -46.68 7.65 6.73
C ASN A 43 -46.29 7.84 8.20
N GLU A 44 -47.25 7.66 9.09
CA GLU A 44 -47.11 8.00 10.51
C GLU A 44 -46.15 7.04 11.24
N GLY A 45 -45.63 7.49 12.38
CA GLY A 45 -44.76 6.67 13.22
C GLY A 45 -45.38 5.33 13.63
N GLY A 46 -44.68 4.24 13.35
CA GLY A 46 -45.13 2.86 13.63
C GLY A 46 -46.00 2.23 12.54
N GLU A 47 -46.30 2.97 11.46
CA GLU A 47 -46.92 2.41 10.27
C GLU A 47 -45.86 1.77 9.34
N THR A 48 -46.32 0.85 8.49
CA THR A 48 -45.48 0.20 7.49
C THR A 48 -46.18 0.18 6.15
N ILE A 49 -45.52 0.74 5.15
CA ILE A 49 -45.92 0.66 3.75
C ILE A 49 -44.97 -0.32 3.07
N SER A 50 -45.50 -1.46 2.62
CA SER A 50 -44.67 -2.44 1.91
C SER A 50 -44.15 -1.89 0.57
N GLU A 51 -44.96 -1.11 -0.14
CA GLU A 51 -44.57 -0.56 -1.44
C GLU A 51 -45.24 0.81 -1.64
N LEU A 52 -44.42 1.84 -1.89
CA LEU A 52 -44.87 3.13 -2.42
C LEU A 52 -44.73 3.08 -3.94
N GLU A 53 -45.86 3.12 -4.65
CA GLU A 53 -45.89 2.91 -6.10
C GLU A 53 -45.36 4.13 -6.88
N ASN A 54 -44.87 3.89 -8.09
CA ASN A 54 -44.41 4.95 -8.97
C ASN A 54 -45.52 5.96 -9.30
N GLY A 55 -45.22 7.24 -9.09
CA GLY A 55 -46.13 8.37 -9.29
C GLY A 55 -46.94 8.74 -8.04
N ASP A 56 -46.83 7.97 -6.96
CA ASP A 56 -47.27 8.39 -5.64
C ASP A 56 -46.21 9.30 -4.99
N THR A 57 -46.69 10.23 -4.17
CA THR A 57 -45.84 11.14 -3.39
C THR A 57 -46.31 11.10 -1.93
N ILE A 58 -45.38 10.96 -1.00
CA ILE A 58 -45.59 11.13 0.44
C ILE A 58 -44.84 12.38 0.90
N GLU A 59 -45.48 13.19 1.73
CA GLU A 59 -44.85 14.39 2.28
C GLU A 59 -43.87 14.03 3.40
N ASN A 60 -44.33 13.30 4.42
CA ASN A 60 -43.48 12.84 5.52
C ASN A 60 -43.57 11.31 5.72
N ASN A 61 -42.42 10.67 5.76
CA ASN A 61 -42.27 9.30 6.23
C ASN A 61 -41.67 9.30 7.64
N ASP A 62 -42.51 9.15 8.66
CA ASP A 62 -42.10 8.94 10.06
C ASP A 62 -42.15 7.45 10.46
N GLY A 63 -42.73 6.60 9.62
CA GLY A 63 -42.84 5.16 9.77
C GLY A 63 -41.79 4.37 8.97
N LYS A 64 -42.16 3.17 8.52
CA LYS A 64 -41.32 2.29 7.70
C LYS A 64 -41.87 2.17 6.28
N ILE A 65 -40.99 2.22 5.27
CA ILE A 65 -41.29 1.86 3.88
C ILE A 65 -40.34 0.75 3.45
N GLU A 66 -40.85 -0.40 3.01
CA GLU A 66 -40.00 -1.53 2.58
C GLU A 66 -39.45 -1.29 1.17
N THR A 67 -40.26 -0.75 0.25
CA THR A 67 -39.79 -0.36 -1.09
C THR A 67 -40.43 0.95 -1.52
N ASN A 68 -39.59 1.91 -1.89
CA ASN A 68 -40.00 3.19 -2.45
C ASN A 68 -39.72 3.25 -3.96
N ASP A 69 -40.76 3.11 -4.77
CA ASP A 69 -40.75 3.39 -6.21
C ASP A 69 -41.37 4.76 -6.55
N GLY A 70 -41.81 5.52 -5.53
CA GLY A 70 -42.42 6.85 -5.63
C GLY A 70 -41.55 7.96 -5.04
N GLU A 71 -42.15 9.11 -4.73
CA GLU A 71 -41.44 10.29 -4.23
C GLU A 71 -41.71 10.49 -2.73
N ILE A 72 -40.65 10.65 -1.93
CA ILE A 72 -40.74 11.00 -0.51
C ILE A 72 -40.08 12.36 -0.31
N LEU A 73 -40.80 13.35 0.19
CA LEU A 73 -40.23 14.69 0.41
C LEU A 73 -39.36 14.71 1.67
N ASN A 74 -39.81 14.12 2.77
CA ASN A 74 -39.06 14.02 4.03
C ASN A 74 -39.10 12.58 4.57
N ASN A 75 -37.94 11.93 4.62
CA ASN A 75 -37.79 10.66 5.33
C ASN A 75 -37.23 10.91 6.73
N ASN A 76 -38.05 10.79 7.78
CA ASN A 76 -37.62 10.82 9.18
C ASN A 76 -37.60 9.42 9.81
N GLY A 77 -38.23 8.44 9.17
CA GLY A 77 -38.28 7.04 9.56
C GLY A 77 -37.29 6.18 8.79
N THR A 78 -37.72 4.99 8.36
CA THR A 78 -36.86 4.01 7.69
C THR A 78 -37.38 3.72 6.28
N VAL A 79 -36.48 3.67 5.29
CA VAL A 79 -36.74 3.14 3.96
C VAL A 79 -35.74 2.00 3.69
N GLU A 80 -36.21 0.76 3.57
CA GLU A 80 -35.29 -0.36 3.31
C GLU A 80 -34.71 -0.28 1.89
N LYS A 81 -35.54 0.09 0.91
CA LYS A 81 -35.09 0.21 -0.47
C LYS A 81 -35.69 1.40 -1.19
N ASN A 82 -34.86 2.37 -1.57
CA ASN A 82 -35.25 3.48 -2.42
C ASN A 82 -34.86 3.20 -3.88
N THR A 83 -35.81 3.18 -4.81
CA THR A 83 -35.52 3.06 -6.25
C THR A 83 -35.83 4.33 -7.02
N TRP A 84 -36.55 5.28 -6.40
CA TRP A 84 -36.95 6.54 -7.02
C TRP A 84 -36.36 7.76 -6.31
N ILE A 85 -37.14 8.63 -5.66
CA ILE A 85 -36.63 9.91 -5.13
C ILE A 85 -36.96 10.05 -3.65
N ILE A 86 -35.96 10.42 -2.86
CA ILE A 86 -36.11 11.01 -1.53
C ILE A 86 -35.50 12.42 -1.58
N GLU A 87 -36.27 13.47 -1.31
CA GLU A 87 -35.71 14.82 -1.31
C GLU A 87 -34.83 15.04 -0.08
N ASN A 88 -35.34 14.80 1.13
CA ASN A 88 -34.61 14.98 2.38
C ASN A 88 -34.61 13.70 3.22
N ASN A 89 -33.43 13.11 3.44
CA ASN A 89 -33.25 11.99 4.34
C ASN A 89 -32.75 12.46 5.72
N ASN A 90 -33.64 12.47 6.71
CA ASN A 90 -33.34 12.70 8.12
C ASN A 90 -33.34 11.40 8.95
N GLY A 91 -33.77 10.28 8.37
CA GLY A 91 -33.84 8.97 8.99
C GLY A 91 -32.86 7.99 8.36
N GLU A 92 -33.30 6.75 8.16
CA GLU A 92 -32.45 5.65 7.70
C GLU A 92 -32.86 5.19 6.31
N VAL A 93 -31.89 4.95 5.42
CA VAL A 93 -32.07 4.28 4.14
C VAL A 93 -31.08 3.12 4.03
N ASP A 94 -31.56 1.88 3.91
CA ASP A 94 -30.64 0.73 3.80
C ASP A 94 -30.01 0.64 2.41
N GLU A 95 -30.81 0.65 1.35
CA GLU A 95 -30.34 0.59 -0.03
C GLU A 95 -30.92 1.73 -0.88
N ASN A 96 -30.05 2.63 -1.36
CA ASN A 96 -30.42 3.65 -2.33
C ASN A 96 -30.04 3.23 -3.76
N LEU A 97 -31.01 2.72 -4.52
CA LEU A 97 -30.96 2.53 -5.97
C LEU A 97 -31.56 3.73 -6.75
N GLY A 98 -32.02 4.74 -6.03
CA GLY A 98 -32.69 5.94 -6.51
C GLY A 98 -31.83 7.20 -6.37
N PHE A 99 -32.47 8.33 -6.19
CA PHE A 99 -31.83 9.61 -5.90
C PHE A 99 -32.18 10.02 -4.48
N ILE A 100 -31.17 10.50 -3.75
CA ILE A 100 -31.38 11.27 -2.53
C ILE A 100 -30.85 12.68 -2.82
N THR A 101 -31.69 13.70 -2.72
CA THR A 101 -31.21 15.08 -2.94
C THR A 101 -30.34 15.50 -1.77
N THR A 102 -30.83 15.36 -0.54
CA THR A 102 -30.08 15.72 0.67
C THR A 102 -30.14 14.61 1.70
N ASN A 103 -28.99 14.07 2.08
CA ASN A 103 -28.84 13.25 3.29
C ASN A 103 -28.43 14.17 4.45
N SER A 104 -29.39 14.49 5.32
CA SER A 104 -29.20 15.45 6.41
C SER A 104 -28.22 14.97 7.46
N ASN A 105 -27.79 15.85 8.37
CA ASN A 105 -26.81 15.57 9.42
C ASN A 105 -27.16 14.44 10.40
N VAL A 106 -28.43 14.07 10.50
CA VAL A 106 -28.92 12.93 11.30
C VAL A 106 -29.29 11.72 10.43
N GLY A 107 -29.29 11.89 9.10
CA GLY A 107 -29.63 10.86 8.14
C GLY A 107 -28.50 9.85 7.93
N THR A 108 -28.87 8.60 7.73
CA THR A 108 -27.95 7.52 7.39
C THR A 108 -28.36 6.84 6.10
N VAL A 109 -27.37 6.47 5.30
CA VAL A 109 -27.53 5.63 4.11
C VAL A 109 -26.54 4.48 4.19
N SER A 110 -27.01 3.25 4.33
CA SER A 110 -26.11 2.09 4.44
C SER A 110 -25.37 1.83 3.13
N VAL A 111 -26.10 1.81 1.99
CA VAL A 111 -25.53 1.61 0.66
C VAL A 111 -26.12 2.58 -0.36
N ASN A 112 -25.28 3.41 -0.98
CA ASN A 112 -25.64 4.22 -2.13
C ASN A 112 -25.18 3.55 -3.43
N ASN A 113 -26.13 3.06 -4.21
CA ASN A 113 -25.91 2.43 -5.52
C ASN A 113 -26.39 3.32 -6.68
N LYS A 114 -26.54 4.62 -6.46
CA LYS A 114 -26.90 5.58 -7.51
C LYS A 114 -26.39 6.99 -7.23
N GLU A 115 -27.19 7.87 -6.65
CA GLU A 115 -26.77 9.26 -6.45
C GLU A 115 -27.29 9.83 -5.14
N ILE A 116 -26.39 10.51 -4.42
CA ILE A 116 -26.71 11.49 -3.38
C ILE A 116 -26.17 12.85 -3.85
N THR A 117 -27.00 13.89 -3.88
CA THR A 117 -26.51 15.23 -4.25
C THR A 117 -25.70 15.84 -3.10
N ASP A 118 -26.29 16.01 -1.92
CA ASP A 118 -25.60 16.57 -0.76
C ASP A 118 -25.62 15.59 0.42
N ASN A 119 -24.44 15.21 0.91
CA ASN A 119 -24.29 14.37 2.10
C ASN A 119 -23.78 15.16 3.30
N PHE A 120 -24.69 15.51 4.20
CA PHE A 120 -24.38 16.03 5.54
C PHE A 120 -24.42 14.94 6.62
N GLY A 121 -24.99 13.78 6.30
CA GLY A 121 -25.13 12.64 7.19
C GLY A 121 -24.01 11.61 7.07
N ILE A 122 -24.35 10.35 7.33
CA ILE A 122 -23.45 9.21 7.24
C ILE A 122 -23.82 8.37 6.02
N VAL A 123 -22.82 8.01 5.21
CA VAL A 123 -22.95 6.98 4.17
C VAL A 123 -21.92 5.89 4.44
N SER A 124 -22.37 4.66 4.67
CA SER A 124 -21.42 3.55 4.91
C SER A 124 -20.73 3.12 3.61
N LYS A 125 -21.47 2.94 2.52
CA LYS A 125 -20.87 2.52 1.24
C LYS A 125 -21.40 3.32 0.08
N ASN A 126 -20.53 4.04 -0.61
CA ASN A 126 -20.84 4.70 -1.88
C ASN A 126 -20.32 3.85 -3.05
N ASN A 127 -21.22 3.28 -3.85
CA ASN A 127 -20.87 2.46 -5.02
C ASN A 127 -21.09 3.18 -6.35
N LEU A 128 -21.69 4.38 -6.35
CA LEU A 128 -21.79 5.26 -7.51
C LEU A 128 -21.42 6.68 -7.12
N VAL A 129 -22.36 7.63 -7.14
CA VAL A 129 -22.02 9.06 -7.04
C VAL A 129 -22.50 9.69 -5.75
N ILE A 130 -21.62 10.45 -5.09
CA ILE A 130 -21.99 11.55 -4.20
C ILE A 130 -21.48 12.84 -4.83
N LYS A 131 -22.31 13.86 -5.01
CA LYS A 131 -21.83 15.13 -5.59
C LYS A 131 -21.05 15.93 -4.56
N ASN A 132 -21.67 16.22 -3.42
CA ASN A 132 -21.04 16.99 -2.34
C ASN A 132 -21.05 16.18 -1.04
N ASN A 133 -19.86 15.83 -0.54
CA ASN A 133 -19.72 15.27 0.79
C ASN A 133 -19.29 16.35 1.78
N HIS A 134 -20.10 16.55 2.83
CA HIS A 134 -19.88 17.50 3.91
C HIS A 134 -19.70 16.84 5.28
N SER A 135 -19.74 15.52 5.32
CA SER A 135 -19.72 14.74 6.56
C SER A 135 -19.03 13.41 6.28
N PHE A 136 -19.58 12.27 6.69
CA PHE A 136 -18.85 11.02 6.72
C PHE A 136 -19.26 10.06 5.60
N VAL A 137 -18.26 9.55 4.89
CA VAL A 137 -18.35 8.38 4.02
C VAL A 137 -17.36 7.33 4.51
N GLU A 138 -17.83 6.16 4.90
CA GLU A 138 -16.94 5.09 5.38
C GLU A 138 -16.13 4.49 4.21
N GLU A 139 -16.80 4.10 3.12
CA GLU A 139 -16.17 3.50 1.94
C GLU A 139 -16.69 4.15 0.65
N ASN A 140 -15.80 4.75 -0.14
CA ASN A 140 -16.07 5.22 -1.50
C ASN A 140 -15.49 4.25 -2.54
N ASN A 141 -16.34 3.62 -3.34
CA ASN A 141 -15.95 2.65 -4.37
C ASN A 141 -16.09 3.14 -5.80
N ASP A 142 -16.72 4.29 -6.03
CA ASP A 142 -16.83 4.87 -7.37
C ASP A 142 -16.47 6.35 -7.34
N PHE A 143 -17.39 7.28 -7.10
CA PHE A 143 -17.03 8.70 -7.25
C PHE A 143 -17.65 9.63 -6.20
N ILE A 144 -16.82 10.50 -5.63
CA ILE A 144 -17.24 11.70 -4.92
C ILE A 144 -16.78 12.90 -5.74
N GLN A 145 -17.70 13.72 -6.23
CA GLN A 145 -17.33 14.86 -7.07
C GLN A 145 -16.60 15.95 -6.25
N THR A 146 -17.08 16.24 -5.05
CA THR A 146 -16.48 17.23 -4.17
C THR A 146 -16.60 16.78 -2.71
N ASN A 147 -15.47 16.67 -2.02
CA ASN A 147 -15.40 16.42 -0.59
C ASN A 147 -15.00 17.72 0.13
N VAL A 148 -15.96 18.42 0.73
CA VAL A 148 -15.76 19.74 1.36
C VAL A 148 -16.03 19.60 2.85
N ASP A 149 -15.01 19.76 3.70
CA ASP A 149 -15.08 19.54 5.15
C ASP A 149 -15.48 18.11 5.59
N GLY A 150 -15.84 17.24 4.64
CA GLY A 150 -16.20 15.85 4.89
C GLY A 150 -14.99 14.95 5.13
N VAL A 151 -15.25 13.80 5.75
CA VAL A 151 -14.30 12.72 5.99
C VAL A 151 -14.67 11.51 5.14
N VAL A 152 -13.71 11.01 4.37
CA VAL A 152 -13.79 9.71 3.68
C VAL A 152 -12.81 8.76 4.36
N SER A 153 -13.30 7.68 4.98
CA SER A 153 -12.41 6.76 5.69
C SER A 153 -11.58 5.93 4.70
N VAL A 154 -12.22 5.35 3.69
CA VAL A 154 -11.54 4.56 2.65
C VAL A 154 -11.98 5.02 1.27
N ASN A 155 -11.03 5.44 0.43
CA ASN A 155 -11.27 5.79 -0.96
C ASN A 155 -10.67 4.73 -1.91
N ASN A 156 -11.53 3.89 -2.48
CA ASN A 156 -11.20 2.95 -3.56
C ASN A 156 -11.61 3.48 -4.95
N GLY A 157 -12.37 4.58 -5.00
CA GLY A 157 -12.83 5.24 -6.21
C GLY A 157 -12.11 6.57 -6.48
N GLY A 158 -12.70 7.44 -7.28
CA GLY A 158 -12.23 8.81 -7.46
C GLY A 158 -12.83 9.79 -6.45
N VAL A 159 -12.03 10.74 -6.01
CA VAL A 159 -12.50 12.01 -5.44
C VAL A 159 -12.04 13.11 -6.37
N GLY A 160 -12.99 13.85 -6.95
CA GLY A 160 -12.70 15.02 -7.79
C GLY A 160 -12.00 16.08 -6.96
N LEU A 161 -12.75 17.00 -6.36
CA LEU A 161 -12.16 18.05 -5.54
C LEU A 161 -12.15 17.66 -4.05
N ASN A 162 -10.97 17.53 -3.45
CA ASN A 162 -10.81 17.30 -2.02
C ASN A 162 -10.36 18.58 -1.28
N ASP A 163 -11.25 19.08 -0.42
CA ASP A 163 -11.01 20.11 0.59
C ASP A 163 -11.36 19.61 2.01
N GLY A 164 -11.67 18.32 2.14
CA GLY A 164 -11.96 17.64 3.40
C GLY A 164 -10.78 16.77 3.87
N HIS A 165 -11.08 15.61 4.44
CA HIS A 165 -10.10 14.66 4.92
C HIS A 165 -10.35 13.26 4.35
N ILE A 166 -9.33 12.63 3.79
CA ILE A 166 -9.33 11.22 3.41
C ILE A 166 -8.36 10.47 4.32
N ILE A 167 -8.79 9.39 4.96
CA ILE A 167 -7.91 8.63 5.86
C ILE A 167 -7.04 7.68 5.05
N ASP A 168 -7.63 6.77 4.28
CA ASP A 168 -6.93 5.84 3.41
C ASP A 168 -7.32 6.05 1.95
N ASN A 169 -6.34 6.43 1.13
CA ASN A 169 -6.51 6.57 -0.31
C ASN A 169 -5.85 5.41 -1.06
N TYR A 170 -6.62 4.73 -1.91
CA TYR A 170 -6.20 3.62 -2.76
C TYR A 170 -6.41 3.90 -4.25
N ASN A 171 -6.90 5.08 -4.62
CA ASN A 171 -7.17 5.46 -6.01
C ASN A 171 -7.05 6.99 -6.17
N GLN A 172 -7.73 7.61 -7.14
CA GLN A 172 -7.49 8.99 -7.56
C GLN A 172 -8.12 10.05 -6.63
N VAL A 173 -7.36 11.12 -6.33
CA VAL A 173 -7.81 12.31 -5.61
C VAL A 173 -7.21 13.59 -6.21
N GLU A 174 -8.03 14.58 -6.58
CA GLU A 174 -7.54 15.96 -6.81
C GLU A 174 -7.56 16.75 -5.49
N ASN A 175 -6.39 16.91 -4.88
CA ASN A 175 -6.27 17.46 -3.54
C ASN A 175 -6.03 18.97 -3.57
N ILE A 176 -7.11 19.73 -3.49
CA ILE A 176 -7.08 21.19 -3.56
C ILE A 176 -6.62 21.78 -2.23
N GLY A 177 -7.29 21.48 -1.13
CA GLY A 177 -6.92 22.01 0.20
C GLY A 177 -7.09 20.98 1.32
N GLY A 178 -7.47 19.78 0.94
CA GLY A 178 -7.76 18.72 1.87
C GLY A 178 -6.52 18.01 2.41
N LYS A 179 -6.79 17.11 3.34
CA LYS A 179 -5.79 16.27 4.01
C LYS A 179 -5.97 14.83 3.59
N ILE A 180 -4.85 14.13 3.43
CA ILE A 180 -4.82 12.69 3.22
C ILE A 180 -3.93 12.09 4.30
N THR A 181 -4.41 11.14 5.10
CA THR A 181 -3.56 10.51 6.13
C THR A 181 -2.61 9.50 5.49
N ASN A 182 -3.14 8.56 4.70
CA ASN A 182 -2.36 7.53 4.05
C ASN A 182 -2.69 7.51 2.55
N ASN A 183 -1.72 7.87 1.71
CA ASN A 183 -1.79 7.56 0.29
C ASN A 183 -1.08 6.22 0.04
N ARG A 184 -1.84 5.18 -0.27
CA ARG A 184 -1.33 3.80 -0.32
C ARG A 184 -0.99 3.40 -1.75
N GLU A 185 -0.38 2.22 -1.91
CA GLU A 185 -0.15 1.61 -3.22
C GLU A 185 -1.45 1.57 -4.05
N GLY A 186 -1.36 2.04 -5.30
CA GLY A 186 -2.52 2.25 -6.20
C GLY A 186 -3.20 3.62 -6.06
N GLY A 187 -2.95 4.35 -4.96
CA GLY A 187 -3.44 5.71 -4.76
C GLY A 187 -2.69 6.75 -5.60
N GLU A 188 -3.43 7.64 -6.24
CA GLU A 188 -2.92 8.75 -7.04
C GLU A 188 -3.43 10.07 -6.45
N VAL A 189 -2.52 10.97 -6.08
CA VAL A 189 -2.88 12.28 -5.52
C VAL A 189 -2.34 13.39 -6.41
N PHE A 190 -3.23 14.24 -6.90
CA PHE A 190 -2.91 15.40 -7.71
C PHE A 190 -2.92 16.64 -6.84
N GLY A 191 -1.84 17.41 -6.85
CA GLY A 191 -1.69 18.61 -6.04
C GLY A 191 -2.50 19.83 -6.50
N GLY A 192 -3.71 19.66 -7.01
CA GLY A 192 -4.51 20.72 -7.61
C GLY A 192 -5.59 20.16 -8.53
N SER A 193 -6.40 21.04 -9.12
CA SER A 193 -7.51 20.68 -10.03
C SER A 193 -6.98 20.24 -11.40
N PHE A 194 -7.62 19.25 -12.03
CA PHE A 194 -7.33 18.88 -13.43
C PHE A 194 -7.78 19.93 -14.44
N ASP A 195 -8.71 20.82 -14.07
CA ASP A 195 -9.20 21.87 -14.95
C ASP A 195 -8.24 23.06 -14.93
N PRO A 196 -7.46 23.31 -16.00
CA PRO A 196 -6.51 24.42 -16.04
C PRO A 196 -7.19 25.79 -16.05
N ASP A 197 -8.49 25.85 -16.38
CA ASP A 197 -9.30 27.07 -16.37
C ASP A 197 -9.96 27.32 -15.00
N ASP A 198 -9.87 26.37 -14.06
CA ASP A 198 -10.26 26.60 -12.67
C ASP A 198 -9.36 27.68 -12.05
N ASP A 199 -9.85 28.47 -11.10
CA ASP A 199 -9.07 29.48 -10.36
C ASP A 199 -8.54 28.92 -9.02
N LEU A 200 -8.95 27.71 -8.62
CA LEU A 200 -8.50 27.07 -7.39
C LEU A 200 -7.00 26.77 -7.40
N ILE A 201 -6.31 27.07 -6.29
CA ILE A 201 -4.89 26.76 -6.09
C ILE A 201 -4.79 25.59 -5.14
N GLY A 202 -4.04 24.56 -5.54
CA GLY A 202 -3.72 23.41 -4.71
C GLY A 202 -2.77 23.78 -3.56
N ASN A 203 -3.15 23.46 -2.34
CA ASN A 203 -2.37 23.57 -1.11
C ASN A 203 -2.64 22.39 -0.15
N GLY A 204 -3.09 21.25 -0.67
CA GLY A 204 -3.41 20.05 0.12
C GLY A 204 -2.19 19.41 0.78
N SER A 205 -2.45 18.48 1.70
CA SER A 205 -1.38 17.71 2.37
C SER A 205 -1.63 16.21 2.44
N ILE A 206 -0.54 15.45 2.52
CA ILE A 206 -0.46 14.01 2.72
C ILE A 206 0.41 13.78 3.95
N LEU A 207 -0.09 13.08 4.96
CA LEU A 207 0.73 12.75 6.14
C LEU A 207 1.76 11.66 5.78
N LEU A 208 1.28 10.55 5.21
CA LEU A 208 2.09 9.38 4.84
C LEU A 208 1.79 8.99 3.38
N ASN A 209 2.79 9.09 2.49
CA ASN A 209 2.76 8.46 1.18
C ASN A 209 3.47 7.09 1.29
N ILE A 210 2.70 6.01 1.18
CA ILE A 210 3.11 4.62 1.44
C ILE A 210 2.89 3.78 0.16
N GLY A 211 3.65 4.11 -0.88
CA GLY A 211 3.67 3.43 -2.17
C GLY A 211 2.76 4.04 -3.24
N GLY A 212 2.00 5.08 -2.92
CA GLY A 212 1.17 5.80 -3.89
C GLY A 212 1.96 6.78 -4.77
N ALA A 213 1.32 7.22 -5.85
CA ALA A 213 1.82 8.27 -6.73
C ALA A 213 1.33 9.65 -6.28
N VAL A 214 2.22 10.64 -6.34
CA VAL A 214 1.91 12.05 -6.04
C VAL A 214 2.38 12.91 -7.21
N TYR A 215 1.46 13.74 -7.71
CA TYR A 215 1.70 14.63 -8.84
C TYR A 215 1.79 16.09 -8.35
N SER A 216 2.78 16.84 -8.85
CA SER A 216 2.79 18.30 -8.71
C SER A 216 1.52 18.85 -9.36
N GLY A 217 0.90 19.92 -8.85
CA GLY A 217 -0.35 20.42 -9.46
C GLY A 217 -0.15 21.03 -10.86
N PHE A 218 -1.24 21.33 -11.58
CA PHE A 218 -1.15 21.87 -12.94
C PHE A 218 -0.52 23.26 -12.98
N LYS A 219 -0.76 24.07 -11.94
CA LYS A 219 -0.35 25.46 -11.89
C LYS A 219 0.97 25.64 -11.13
N PRO A 220 1.79 26.62 -11.51
CA PRO A 220 3.00 26.95 -10.76
C PRO A 220 2.79 27.28 -9.28
N GLU A 221 1.62 27.78 -8.93
CA GLU A 221 1.24 28.13 -7.56
C GLU A 221 0.76 26.92 -6.73
N ASP A 222 0.48 25.79 -7.37
CA ASP A 222 0.01 24.58 -6.72
C ASP A 222 1.13 23.95 -5.89
N ILE A 223 0.84 23.64 -4.63
CA ILE A 223 1.76 23.00 -3.68
C ILE A 223 1.05 21.82 -3.03
N ILE A 224 1.56 20.61 -3.20
CA ILE A 224 1.15 19.45 -2.40
C ILE A 224 2.22 19.16 -1.36
N THR A 225 1.84 19.09 -0.09
CA THR A 225 2.79 18.84 1.00
C THR A 225 2.76 17.39 1.46
N ILE A 226 3.91 16.75 1.62
CA ILE A 226 4.08 15.46 2.29
C ILE A 226 4.74 15.72 3.65
N ASP A 227 3.98 15.53 4.74
CA ASP A 227 4.35 16.03 6.07
C ASP A 227 5.35 15.11 6.78
N ASN A 228 5.17 13.80 6.70
CA ASN A 228 5.94 12.86 7.49
C ASN A 228 6.67 11.82 6.63
N TYR A 229 5.98 10.85 6.05
CA TYR A 229 6.67 9.73 5.38
C TYR A 229 6.42 9.75 3.87
N TYR A 230 7.48 9.48 3.10
CA TYR A 230 7.38 9.31 1.65
C TYR A 230 8.08 8.03 1.19
N TYR A 231 7.31 7.21 0.48
CA TYR A 231 7.71 6.09 -0.36
C TYR A 231 6.69 6.02 -1.51
N GLY A 232 7.12 5.86 -2.76
CA GLY A 232 6.20 5.80 -3.91
C GLY A 232 6.74 6.50 -5.15
N GLU A 233 5.84 7.04 -5.97
CA GLU A 233 6.18 7.80 -7.17
C GLU A 233 5.93 9.29 -6.97
N LEU A 234 6.86 10.14 -7.43
CA LEU A 234 6.66 11.58 -7.58
C LEU A 234 6.76 11.92 -9.06
N SER A 235 5.77 12.62 -9.61
CA SER A 235 5.77 12.99 -11.02
C SER A 235 5.25 14.40 -11.25
N ASP A 236 5.70 15.04 -12.30
CA ASP A 236 5.14 16.25 -12.89
C ASP A 236 4.59 15.97 -14.31
N GLU A 237 4.39 14.70 -14.64
CA GLU A 237 3.78 14.25 -15.89
C GLU A 237 2.80 13.09 -15.66
N MET A 238 1.72 13.05 -16.43
CA MET A 238 0.77 11.93 -16.47
C MET A 238 0.37 11.64 -17.91
N VAL A 239 0.22 10.36 -18.26
CA VAL A 239 -0.35 9.96 -19.56
C VAL A 239 -1.84 9.73 -19.40
N TYR A 240 -2.65 10.63 -19.96
CA TYR A 240 -4.11 10.52 -19.96
C TYR A 240 -4.65 10.44 -21.38
N ASN A 241 -5.41 9.38 -21.68
CA ASN A 241 -5.94 9.11 -23.03
C ASN A 241 -4.88 9.13 -24.15
N GLY A 242 -3.62 8.78 -23.82
CA GLY A 242 -2.50 8.76 -24.77
C GLY A 242 -1.82 10.11 -24.99
N GLU A 243 -2.24 11.16 -24.28
CA GLU A 243 -1.59 12.46 -24.26
C GLU A 243 -0.84 12.63 -22.94
N THR A 244 0.36 13.23 -23.00
CA THR A 244 1.12 13.59 -21.80
C THR A 244 0.64 14.95 -21.30
N LEU A 245 0.06 14.95 -20.11
CA LEU A 245 -0.24 16.13 -19.32
C LEU A 245 1.01 16.50 -18.51
N ASN A 246 1.39 17.77 -18.55
CA ASN A 246 2.52 18.28 -17.77
C ASN A 246 1.97 19.16 -16.65
N PHE A 247 2.54 18.98 -15.47
CA PHE A 247 2.21 19.68 -14.25
C PHE A 247 3.34 20.63 -13.90
N ASN A 248 3.02 21.79 -13.33
CA ASN A 248 4.01 22.85 -13.06
C ASN A 248 4.12 23.23 -11.58
N GLY A 249 3.37 22.57 -10.71
CA GLY A 249 3.35 22.83 -9.28
C GLY A 249 4.59 22.31 -8.56
N THR A 250 4.54 22.34 -7.24
CA THR A 250 5.60 21.86 -6.36
C THR A 250 5.11 20.75 -5.44
N ILE A 251 5.90 19.70 -5.30
CA ILE A 251 5.75 18.72 -4.23
C ILE A 251 6.71 19.11 -3.11
N TYR A 252 6.16 19.49 -1.95
CA TYR A 252 6.95 19.88 -0.79
C TYR A 252 7.00 18.75 0.24
N ILE A 253 8.19 18.24 0.54
CA ILE A 253 8.39 17.16 1.51
C ILE A 253 9.05 17.72 2.76
N ILE A 254 8.33 17.72 3.89
CA ILE A 254 8.86 18.24 5.15
C ILE A 254 9.90 17.28 5.71
N ASN A 255 9.60 15.98 5.74
CA ASN A 255 10.52 14.94 6.20
C ASN A 255 10.64 13.85 5.12
N SER A 256 11.81 13.74 4.50
CA SER A 256 12.09 12.69 3.53
C SER A 256 12.80 11.53 4.23
N TYR A 257 12.10 10.40 4.37
CA TYR A 257 12.63 9.14 4.88
C TYR A 257 12.95 8.13 3.76
N GLY A 258 13.01 8.59 2.52
CA GLY A 258 13.22 7.78 1.30
C GLY A 258 14.63 7.86 0.71
N GLU A 259 14.82 7.25 -0.46
CA GLU A 259 16.07 7.34 -1.23
C GLU A 259 16.22 8.71 -1.90
N GLU A 260 17.46 9.22 -1.97
CA GLU A 260 17.75 10.59 -2.46
C GLU A 260 17.44 10.76 -3.96
N SER A 261 17.53 9.68 -4.76
CA SER A 261 17.39 9.73 -6.22
C SER A 261 16.05 10.28 -6.69
N ASP A 262 14.98 10.01 -5.96
CA ASP A 262 13.62 10.37 -6.39
C ASP A 262 13.26 11.80 -6.01
N THR A 263 14.03 12.40 -5.10
CA THR A 263 13.82 13.77 -4.60
C THR A 263 14.65 14.84 -5.30
N ASN A 264 15.60 14.46 -6.16
CA ASN A 264 16.42 15.41 -6.91
C ASN A 264 15.74 15.82 -8.23
N LYS A 265 14.54 16.37 -8.12
CA LYS A 265 13.72 16.87 -9.23
C LYS A 265 13.44 18.35 -9.00
N ASP A 266 13.31 19.13 -10.07
CA ASP A 266 13.08 20.57 -10.00
C ASP A 266 11.71 20.94 -9.42
N PHE A 267 10.71 20.08 -9.57
CA PHE A 267 9.38 20.21 -8.96
C PHE A 267 9.28 19.65 -7.53
N VAL A 268 10.38 19.14 -6.95
CA VAL A 268 10.40 18.59 -5.58
C VAL A 268 11.27 19.46 -4.68
N MET A 269 10.71 19.86 -3.54
CA MET A 269 11.45 20.57 -2.49
C MET A 269 11.46 19.74 -1.21
N VAL A 270 12.64 19.47 -0.66
CA VAL A 270 12.80 18.71 0.60
C VAL A 270 13.32 19.62 1.70
N GLU A 271 12.60 19.71 2.82
CA GLU A 271 13.03 20.49 3.98
C GLU A 271 14.04 19.69 4.81
N ASN A 272 13.65 18.50 5.29
CA ASN A 272 14.49 17.66 6.14
C ASN A 272 14.72 16.31 5.47
N GLN A 273 15.99 15.89 5.41
CA GLN A 273 16.35 14.59 4.83
C GLN A 273 16.82 13.64 5.92
N TYR A 274 16.32 12.42 5.86
CA TYR A 274 16.66 11.32 6.75
C TYR A 274 17.11 10.12 5.94
N HIS A 275 18.06 9.37 6.50
CA HIS A 275 18.56 8.14 5.91
C HIS A 275 18.55 7.02 6.94
N ALA A 276 18.34 5.79 6.48
CA ALA A 276 18.17 4.63 7.33
C ALA A 276 19.42 3.76 7.37
N LEU A 277 19.64 3.13 8.52
CA LEU A 277 20.60 2.04 8.67
C LEU A 277 19.89 0.78 9.16
N LEU A 278 20.17 -0.34 8.49
CA LEU A 278 19.69 -1.66 8.87
C LEU A 278 20.87 -2.55 9.25
N VAL A 279 20.81 -3.14 10.44
CA VAL A 279 21.83 -4.09 10.90
C VAL A 279 21.29 -5.52 10.70
N ASN A 280 21.78 -6.16 9.64
CA ASN A 280 21.43 -7.53 9.30
C ASN A 280 22.29 -8.55 10.07
N SER A 281 21.77 -9.77 10.20
CA SER A 281 22.46 -10.91 10.82
C SER A 281 22.96 -10.63 12.25
N ALA A 282 22.16 -9.90 13.02
CA ALA A 282 22.47 -9.52 14.41
C ALA A 282 22.03 -10.57 15.44
N ASP A 283 21.80 -11.83 15.06
CA ASP A 283 21.27 -12.85 15.99
C ASP A 283 22.15 -13.03 17.24
N ASN A 284 23.46 -12.81 17.09
CA ASN A 284 24.47 -12.95 18.14
C ASN A 284 24.98 -11.61 18.69
N VAL A 285 24.35 -10.50 18.30
CA VAL A 285 24.78 -9.14 18.64
C VAL A 285 23.57 -8.31 19.07
N ASP A 286 23.63 -7.69 20.24
CA ASP A 286 22.72 -6.64 20.63
C ASP A 286 23.12 -5.34 19.92
N VAL A 287 22.13 -4.69 19.30
CA VAL A 287 22.31 -3.44 18.54
C VAL A 287 21.60 -2.32 19.29
N THR A 288 22.29 -1.21 19.52
CA THR A 288 21.71 -0.01 20.13
C THR A 288 21.96 1.19 19.24
N PHE A 289 20.90 1.91 18.90
CA PHE A 289 20.95 3.12 18.09
C PHE A 289 20.85 4.35 19.00
N ASN A 290 21.75 5.32 18.85
CA ASN A 290 21.73 6.59 19.57
C ASN A 290 21.67 7.75 18.57
N GLY A 291 20.72 8.68 18.75
CA GLY A 291 20.52 9.78 17.80
C GLY A 291 19.77 9.38 16.53
N PHE A 292 19.03 8.28 16.59
CA PHE A 292 18.12 7.84 15.53
C PHE A 292 16.67 8.00 15.98
N THR A 293 15.79 8.21 15.02
CA THR A 293 14.34 8.14 15.16
C THR A 293 13.88 6.82 14.55
N GLU A 294 13.16 6.01 15.31
CA GLU A 294 12.48 4.83 14.77
C GLU A 294 11.24 5.28 14.02
N ASP A 295 11.11 4.88 12.76
CA ASP A 295 9.89 5.10 12.00
C ASP A 295 8.79 4.12 12.44
N GLU A 296 7.58 4.63 12.65
CA GLU A 296 6.49 3.81 13.15
C GLU A 296 5.95 2.81 12.10
N VAL A 297 6.14 3.08 10.81
CA VAL A 297 5.59 2.31 9.68
C VAL A 297 6.50 1.12 9.35
N ASN A 298 7.78 1.35 9.07
CA ASN A 298 8.72 0.31 8.65
C ASN A 298 9.68 -0.17 9.76
N LYS A 299 9.66 0.47 10.94
CA LYS A 299 10.54 0.16 12.08
C LYS A 299 12.03 0.36 11.80
N PHE A 300 12.38 1.11 10.76
CA PHE A 300 13.77 1.43 10.47
C PHE A 300 14.24 2.55 11.38
N GLN A 301 15.56 2.59 11.59
CA GLN A 301 16.23 3.59 12.40
C GLN A 301 16.79 4.66 11.46
N TYR A 302 16.22 5.85 11.54
CA TYR A 302 16.54 6.99 10.68
C TYR A 302 17.39 8.02 11.40
N VAL A 303 18.35 8.60 10.70
CA VAL A 303 19.14 9.74 11.18
C VAL A 303 19.02 10.89 10.20
N LYS A 304 18.89 12.10 10.73
CA LYS A 304 18.79 13.33 9.94
C LYS A 304 20.15 13.63 9.29
N THR A 305 20.15 13.85 7.99
CA THR A 305 21.34 14.12 7.17
C THR A 305 21.28 15.47 6.46
N ALA A 306 20.10 16.09 6.36
CA ALA A 306 19.94 17.49 5.94
C ALA A 306 18.83 18.20 6.72
N GLU A 307 18.96 19.52 6.86
CA GLU A 307 17.99 20.40 7.50
C GLU A 307 17.83 21.69 6.68
N ASN A 308 16.58 22.07 6.40
CA ASN A 308 16.22 23.16 5.49
C ASN A 308 16.93 23.04 4.13
N GLY A 309 17.01 21.83 3.58
CA GLY A 309 17.72 21.51 2.32
C GLY A 309 19.25 21.57 2.40
N ASN A 310 19.84 21.85 3.57
CA ASN A 310 21.30 21.92 3.73
C ASN A 310 21.84 20.65 4.40
N PRO A 311 22.88 20.00 3.86
CA PRO A 311 23.53 18.87 4.52
C PRO A 311 24.03 19.23 5.92
N ILE A 312 23.84 18.32 6.88
CA ILE A 312 24.34 18.44 8.25
C ILE A 312 25.26 17.27 8.60
N GLU A 313 26.04 17.42 9.67
CA GLU A 313 26.84 16.32 10.22
C GLU A 313 25.92 15.23 10.79
N VAL A 314 26.21 13.96 10.48
CA VAL A 314 25.43 12.83 10.95
C VAL A 314 25.77 12.55 12.43
N ALA A 315 24.89 12.96 13.34
CA ALA A 315 25.11 12.83 14.78
C ALA A 315 24.84 11.41 15.35
N GLY A 316 24.31 10.49 14.52
CA GLY A 316 23.91 9.14 14.94
C GLY A 316 25.10 8.21 15.21
N THR A 317 24.98 7.36 16.24
CA THR A 317 25.94 6.27 16.50
C THR A 317 25.24 4.95 16.74
N ILE A 318 25.90 3.84 16.39
CA ILE A 318 25.38 2.48 16.58
C ILE A 318 26.35 1.70 17.47
N THR A 319 25.87 1.13 18.57
CA THR A 319 26.67 0.23 19.41
C THR A 319 26.32 -1.22 19.11
N LEU A 320 27.35 -2.02 18.83
CA LEU A 320 27.27 -3.45 18.58
C LEU A 320 27.90 -4.18 19.75
N LYS A 321 27.12 -4.97 20.47
CA LYS A 321 27.58 -5.74 21.64
C LYS A 321 27.30 -7.22 21.45
N ALA A 322 28.31 -8.07 21.66
CA ALA A 322 28.10 -9.51 21.59
C ALA A 322 27.09 -9.95 22.67
N LYS A 323 26.17 -10.85 22.31
CA LYS A 323 25.32 -11.54 23.30
C LYS A 323 26.13 -12.51 24.15
N ASP A 324 25.55 -12.95 25.26
CA ASP A 324 26.15 -13.96 26.13
C ASP A 324 26.57 -15.21 25.35
N GLY A 325 27.82 -15.66 25.58
CA GLY A 325 28.41 -16.79 24.86
C GLY A 325 29.06 -16.43 23.52
N TYR A 326 29.07 -15.15 23.14
CA TYR A 326 29.73 -14.64 21.94
C TYR A 326 30.74 -13.53 22.28
N ALA A 327 31.64 -13.25 21.35
CA ALA A 327 32.59 -12.15 21.39
C ALA A 327 32.71 -11.49 20.03
N ILE A 328 32.89 -10.17 20.01
CA ILE A 328 33.21 -9.40 18.80
C ILE A 328 34.70 -9.06 18.82
N SER A 329 35.37 -9.32 17.70
CA SER A 329 36.73 -8.87 17.43
C SER A 329 36.80 -8.13 16.09
N ASP A 330 37.90 -7.44 15.81
CA ASP A 330 38.15 -6.77 14.53
C ASP A 330 39.41 -7.35 13.86
N ASN A 331 39.60 -7.05 12.58
CA ASN A 331 40.80 -7.42 11.80
C ASN A 331 41.87 -6.31 11.78
N GLY A 332 41.73 -5.26 12.59
CA GLY A 332 42.58 -4.06 12.61
C GLY A 332 42.07 -2.90 11.75
N GLN A 333 41.07 -3.10 10.89
CA GLN A 333 40.45 -2.03 10.11
C GLN A 333 39.29 -1.39 10.90
N LEU A 334 39.52 -0.20 11.44
CA LEU A 334 38.56 0.53 12.29
C LEU A 334 37.86 1.69 11.57
N SER A 335 38.00 1.82 10.27
CA SER A 335 37.26 2.80 9.47
C SER A 335 37.20 2.37 8.01
N GLY A 336 36.25 2.93 7.28
CA GLY A 336 36.08 2.65 5.87
C GLY A 336 34.83 3.24 5.29
N ASN A 337 34.59 2.91 4.04
CA ASN A 337 33.34 3.19 3.35
C ASN A 337 32.73 1.86 2.92
N TYR A 338 31.43 1.71 3.08
CA TYR A 338 30.66 0.58 2.60
C TYR A 338 29.38 1.10 1.95
N SER A 339 29.24 0.91 0.63
CA SER A 339 28.19 1.58 -0.16
C SER A 339 28.19 3.08 0.13
N ASP A 340 27.07 3.60 0.62
CA ASP A 340 26.84 5.00 0.93
C ASP A 340 27.05 5.33 2.42
N LEU A 341 27.57 4.38 3.20
CA LEU A 341 27.95 4.54 4.60
C LEU A 341 29.46 4.75 4.73
N GLY A 342 29.87 5.95 5.15
CA GLY A 342 31.21 6.22 5.66
C GLY A 342 31.22 6.05 7.18
N TYR A 343 32.21 5.32 7.71
CA TYR A 343 32.22 4.97 9.12
C TYR A 343 33.59 4.91 9.78
N ALA A 344 33.58 5.06 11.11
CA ALA A 344 34.67 4.75 12.02
C ALA A 344 34.17 3.91 13.20
N LEU A 345 35.02 3.04 13.72
CA LEU A 345 34.74 2.13 14.82
C LEU A 345 35.62 2.50 16.02
N SER A 346 35.01 2.57 17.19
CA SER A 346 35.72 2.62 18.47
C SER A 346 35.39 1.39 19.29
N LYS A 347 36.43 0.70 19.76
CA LYS A 347 36.27 -0.41 20.69
C LYS A 347 36.09 0.11 22.11
N ASN A 348 35.08 -0.39 22.81
CA ASN A 348 34.79 -0.06 24.20
C ASN A 348 35.45 -1.06 25.16
N ASP A 349 35.62 -0.65 26.42
CA ASP A 349 36.25 -1.49 27.46
C ASP A 349 35.48 -2.80 27.74
N ASP A 350 34.17 -2.84 27.46
CA ASP A 350 33.33 -4.01 27.63
C ASP A 350 33.35 -4.96 26.41
N GLY A 351 34.19 -4.68 25.41
CA GLY A 351 34.32 -5.47 24.18
C GLY A 351 33.28 -5.17 23.10
N SER A 352 32.33 -4.24 23.34
CA SER A 352 31.45 -3.73 22.29
C SER A 352 32.19 -2.77 21.35
N TYR A 353 31.58 -2.50 20.19
CA TYR A 353 32.08 -1.53 19.21
C TYR A 353 31.03 -0.45 18.97
N THR A 354 31.45 0.80 19.00
CA THR A 354 30.64 1.96 18.61
C THR A 354 31.01 2.39 17.19
N LEU A 355 30.02 2.35 16.31
CA LEU A 355 30.05 2.89 14.95
C LEU A 355 29.72 4.38 14.98
N TYR A 356 30.65 5.20 14.51
CA TYR A 356 30.47 6.61 14.20
C TYR A 356 30.26 6.76 12.70
N ILE A 357 29.25 7.53 12.32
CA ILE A 357 28.86 7.70 10.93
C ILE A 357 29.44 9.02 10.43
N SER A 358 30.38 8.94 9.49
CA SER A 358 30.98 10.13 8.87
C SER A 358 30.18 10.62 7.67
N SER A 359 29.46 9.72 7.01
CA SER A 359 28.54 10.03 5.92
C SER A 359 27.50 8.92 5.79
N LEU A 360 26.28 9.28 5.43
CA LEU A 360 25.22 8.33 5.12
C LEU A 360 24.38 8.92 3.99
N LYS A 361 24.10 8.10 2.97
CA LYS A 361 23.19 8.44 1.88
C LYS A 361 22.28 7.25 1.56
N GLY A 362 20.98 7.50 1.47
CA GLY A 362 19.97 6.45 1.25
C GLY A 362 19.86 5.43 2.38
N THR A 363 19.21 4.30 2.11
CA THR A 363 19.03 3.21 3.06
C THR A 363 20.17 2.21 2.94
N VAL A 364 21.01 2.09 3.97
CA VAL A 364 22.16 1.18 3.96
C VAL A 364 21.93 0.02 4.92
N ALA A 365 21.95 -1.20 4.38
CA ALA A 365 21.93 -2.42 5.16
C ALA A 365 23.34 -3.01 5.27
N PHE A 366 23.80 -3.32 6.48
CA PHE A 366 25.13 -3.89 6.73
C PHE A 366 25.08 -5.02 7.75
N THR A 367 26.14 -5.81 7.81
CA THR A 367 26.39 -6.82 8.85
C THR A 367 27.68 -6.46 9.58
N PRO A 368 27.94 -6.98 10.80
CA PRO A 368 29.22 -6.77 11.46
C PRO A 368 30.43 -7.17 10.59
N GLU A 369 30.31 -8.24 9.78
CA GLU A 369 31.38 -8.69 8.86
C GLU A 369 31.77 -7.61 7.85
N LEU A 370 30.78 -6.87 7.32
CA LEU A 370 31.00 -5.77 6.37
C LEU A 370 31.69 -4.56 7.01
N LEU A 371 31.63 -4.46 8.34
CA LEU A 371 32.37 -3.49 9.12
C LEU A 371 33.73 -4.01 9.60
N ASN A 372 34.22 -5.12 9.04
CA ASN A 372 35.46 -5.78 9.48
C ASN A 372 35.40 -6.34 10.91
N LEU A 373 34.20 -6.57 11.43
CA LEU A 373 33.98 -7.20 12.73
C LEU A 373 33.72 -8.70 12.56
N ILE A 374 34.33 -9.49 13.43
CA ILE A 374 34.19 -10.94 13.50
C ILE A 374 33.42 -11.26 14.78
N VAL A 375 32.24 -11.87 14.63
CA VAL A 375 31.45 -12.37 15.76
C VAL A 375 31.73 -13.86 15.91
N SER A 376 32.26 -14.26 17.07
CA SER A 376 32.67 -15.64 17.34
C SER A 376 32.01 -16.18 18.60
N LYS A 377 31.71 -17.47 18.63
CA LYS A 377 31.22 -18.16 19.83
C LYS A 377 32.38 -18.38 20.79
N VAL A 378 32.19 -18.02 22.05
CA VAL A 378 33.18 -18.25 23.11
C VAL A 378 33.13 -19.72 23.49
N SER A 379 34.19 -20.47 23.19
CA SER A 379 34.35 -21.85 23.68
C SER A 379 35.00 -21.85 25.06
N THR A 380 34.31 -22.40 26.05
CA THR A 380 34.82 -22.60 27.41
C THR A 380 35.60 -23.89 27.58
N GLU A 381 35.75 -24.72 26.55
CA GLU A 381 36.22 -26.11 26.72
C GLU A 381 37.70 -26.24 27.12
N HIS A 382 38.54 -25.20 27.05
CA HIS A 382 39.98 -25.33 27.35
C HIS A 382 40.62 -24.24 28.23
N GLY A 383 39.87 -23.41 28.96
CA GLY A 383 40.44 -22.48 29.95
C GLY A 383 41.34 -21.36 29.40
N GLU A 384 41.49 -21.27 28.07
CA GLU A 384 42.07 -20.15 27.33
C GLU A 384 41.07 -19.68 26.27
N VAL A 385 40.78 -18.36 26.24
CA VAL A 385 39.99 -17.74 25.19
C VAL A 385 40.78 -17.83 23.88
N LYS A 386 40.50 -18.86 23.08
CA LYS A 386 40.94 -18.92 21.67
C LYS A 386 39.79 -18.45 20.81
N ASN A 387 40.01 -17.37 20.05
CA ASN A 387 39.13 -16.99 18.95
C ASN A 387 39.01 -18.21 18.02
N VAL A 388 37.87 -18.88 18.05
CA VAL A 388 37.56 -19.91 17.06
C VAL A 388 37.18 -19.15 15.79
N VAL A 389 38.20 -18.79 15.02
CA VAL A 389 38.01 -18.44 13.61
C VAL A 389 37.41 -19.69 12.96
N VAL A 390 36.27 -19.55 12.30
CA VAL A 390 35.73 -20.61 11.44
C VAL A 390 36.77 -20.83 10.35
N ASP A 391 37.56 -21.88 10.52
CA ASP A 391 38.76 -22.18 9.75
C ASP A 391 38.38 -22.43 8.28
N LYS A 392 38.75 -21.50 7.39
CA LYS A 392 38.85 -21.78 5.96
C LYS A 392 40.30 -22.21 5.71
N GLY A 393 40.49 -23.51 5.57
CA GLY A 393 41.79 -24.10 5.25
C GLY A 393 42.37 -23.52 3.95
N GLY A 394 43.64 -23.12 4.01
CA GLY A 394 44.40 -22.66 2.84
C GLY A 394 45.70 -21.96 3.22
N SER A 395 46.77 -22.74 3.39
CA SER A 395 48.12 -22.29 3.72
C SER A 395 48.80 -21.49 2.59
N SER A 396 49.42 -20.38 3.00
CA SER A 396 50.67 -19.73 2.54
C SER A 396 50.89 -19.38 1.06
N ASP A 397 51.13 -18.09 0.76
CA ASP A 397 52.51 -17.56 0.74
C ASP A 397 52.60 -16.03 0.58
N ASN A 398 53.62 -15.48 1.24
CA ASN A 398 54.02 -14.07 1.22
C ASN A 398 54.68 -13.68 -0.10
N ARG A 399 54.21 -12.60 -0.74
CA ARG A 399 55.07 -11.73 -1.57
C ARG A 399 54.48 -10.34 -1.74
N SER A 400 55.31 -9.33 -1.44
CA SER A 400 55.07 -7.93 -1.76
C SER A 400 55.23 -7.70 -3.27
N ASP A 401 54.37 -6.87 -3.86
CA ASP A 401 54.73 -5.55 -4.41
C ASP A 401 53.64 -5.00 -5.33
N ASN A 402 53.58 -3.66 -5.30
CA ASN A 402 52.99 -2.70 -6.23
C ASN A 402 51.49 -2.40 -6.17
N ALA A 403 51.26 -1.16 -5.72
CA ALA A 403 50.12 -0.33 -5.96
C ALA A 403 49.80 -0.25 -7.46
N SER A 404 48.58 -0.67 -7.80
CA SER A 404 47.87 -0.27 -9.00
C SER A 404 46.53 0.33 -8.57
N GLU A 405 46.18 1.44 -9.22
CA GLU A 405 44.99 2.27 -8.99
C GLU A 405 43.71 1.44 -8.78
N PRO A 406 42.78 1.88 -7.91
CA PRO A 406 41.54 1.17 -7.70
C PRO A 406 40.70 1.24 -8.99
N SER A 407 40.58 0.09 -9.65
CA SER A 407 39.53 -0.15 -10.64
C SER A 407 38.19 0.20 -10.02
N ALA A 408 37.34 0.89 -10.79
CA ALA A 408 35.99 1.31 -10.38
C ALA A 408 35.24 0.19 -9.63
N PRO A 409 34.50 0.52 -8.55
CA PRO A 409 33.84 -0.49 -7.73
C PRO A 409 32.75 -1.19 -8.56
N ALA A 410 32.76 -2.52 -8.50
CA ALA A 410 31.72 -3.35 -9.08
C ALA A 410 30.37 -3.06 -8.39
N THR A 411 29.35 -2.80 -9.20
CA THR A 411 27.97 -2.57 -8.77
C THR A 411 27.46 -3.77 -7.97
N PHE A 412 26.87 -3.52 -6.80
CA PHE A 412 26.40 -4.55 -5.86
C PHE A 412 25.16 -5.27 -6.41
N ASN A 413 25.20 -6.60 -6.47
CA ASN A 413 24.15 -7.43 -7.07
C ASN A 413 23.41 -8.21 -5.96
N PHE A 414 22.10 -7.99 -5.79
CA PHE A 414 21.26 -8.77 -4.85
C PHE A 414 21.37 -10.30 -5.08
N ASN A 415 21.74 -10.72 -6.29
CA ASN A 415 22.01 -12.12 -6.61
C ASN A 415 23.20 -12.67 -5.80
N ASP A 416 24.22 -11.87 -5.50
CA ASP A 416 25.42 -12.34 -4.80
C ASP A 416 25.12 -12.72 -3.35
N ILE A 417 24.23 -11.99 -2.67
CA ILE A 417 23.78 -12.32 -1.31
C ILE A 417 22.96 -13.62 -1.31
N ALA A 418 22.02 -13.74 -2.25
CA ALA A 418 21.20 -14.94 -2.37
C ALA A 418 22.05 -16.17 -2.71
N ILE A 419 22.99 -16.02 -3.64
CA ILE A 419 23.95 -17.06 -4.02
C ILE A 419 24.84 -17.46 -2.84
N LYS A 420 25.36 -16.49 -2.07
CA LYS A 420 26.14 -16.79 -0.85
C LYS A 420 25.31 -17.58 0.17
N SER A 421 24.07 -17.18 0.41
CA SER A 421 23.15 -17.90 1.32
C SER A 421 22.92 -19.34 0.87
N ILE A 422 22.69 -19.57 -0.43
CA ILE A 422 22.53 -20.92 -0.99
C ILE A 422 23.83 -21.73 -0.77
N ALA A 423 24.98 -21.13 -1.09
CA ALA A 423 26.29 -21.78 -0.94
C ALA A 423 26.54 -22.22 0.51
N ASP A 424 26.24 -21.35 1.48
CA ASP A 424 26.41 -21.61 2.90
C ASP A 424 25.49 -22.74 3.38
N GLN A 425 24.22 -22.77 2.94
CA GLN A 425 23.27 -23.83 3.28
C GLN A 425 23.65 -25.20 2.67
N VAL A 426 24.13 -25.22 1.42
CA VAL A 426 24.65 -26.43 0.76
C VAL A 426 25.87 -26.93 1.53
N GLN A 427 26.83 -26.06 1.83
CA GLN A 427 28.06 -26.43 2.54
C GLN A 427 27.77 -26.96 3.95
N ALA A 428 26.80 -26.37 4.66
CA ALA A 428 26.37 -26.87 5.97
C ALA A 428 25.85 -28.32 5.90
N GLN A 429 25.05 -28.65 4.89
CA GLN A 429 24.56 -30.01 4.68
C GLN A 429 25.66 -30.97 4.24
N MET A 430 26.59 -30.54 3.38
CA MET A 430 27.76 -31.33 3.03
C MET A 430 28.62 -31.68 4.24
N ASN A 431 28.82 -30.72 5.15
CA ASN A 431 29.62 -30.94 6.36
C ASN A 431 29.00 -32.03 7.26
N ILE A 432 27.67 -32.17 7.25
CA ILE A 432 26.96 -33.26 7.94
C ILE A 432 27.13 -34.59 7.19
N ALA A 433 27.13 -34.56 5.85
CA ALA A 433 27.17 -35.75 4.99
C ALA A 433 28.58 -36.21 4.55
N GLY A 434 29.66 -35.66 5.11
CA GLY A 434 31.03 -36.10 4.85
C GLY A 434 31.81 -35.35 3.77
N GLN A 435 31.49 -34.07 3.54
CA GLN A 435 32.22 -33.09 2.72
C GLN A 435 32.19 -33.26 1.19
N ASP A 436 31.34 -34.11 0.63
CA ASP A 436 31.13 -34.22 -0.83
C ASP A 436 29.67 -33.90 -1.20
N VAL A 437 29.42 -32.96 -2.13
CA VAL A 437 28.04 -32.66 -2.58
C VAL A 437 27.43 -33.88 -3.24
N ALA A 438 28.24 -34.69 -3.93
CA ALA A 438 27.76 -35.88 -4.61
C ALA A 438 27.31 -36.98 -3.63
N SER A 439 27.62 -36.87 -2.33
CA SER A 439 27.10 -37.78 -1.31
C SER A 439 25.67 -37.45 -0.88
N LEU A 440 25.14 -36.27 -1.24
CA LEU A 440 23.76 -35.86 -0.98
C LEU A 440 22.86 -36.25 -2.16
N GLU A 441 21.81 -37.03 -1.91
CA GLU A 441 20.80 -37.31 -2.93
C GLU A 441 19.91 -36.09 -3.22
N VAL A 442 19.61 -35.30 -2.18
CA VAL A 442 18.79 -34.09 -2.23
C VAL A 442 19.35 -33.05 -1.25
N VAL A 443 19.29 -31.77 -1.61
CA VAL A 443 19.64 -30.64 -0.74
C VAL A 443 18.39 -29.81 -0.43
N ASP A 444 18.20 -29.47 0.84
CA ASP A 444 17.13 -28.57 1.28
C ASP A 444 17.64 -27.13 1.34
N ILE A 445 16.93 -26.18 0.74
CA ILE A 445 17.33 -24.78 0.69
C ILE A 445 16.16 -23.92 1.15
N TYR A 446 16.35 -23.15 2.20
CA TYR A 446 15.30 -22.35 2.82
C TYR A 446 15.43 -20.89 2.38
N PHE A 447 14.40 -20.41 1.68
CA PHE A 447 14.29 -19.02 1.22
C PHE A 447 13.35 -18.17 2.09
N LYS A 448 12.52 -18.79 2.94
CA LYS A 448 11.55 -18.12 3.81
C LYS A 448 10.59 -17.23 3.00
N ASP A 449 10.46 -15.96 3.36
CA ASP A 449 9.63 -14.94 2.73
C ASP A 449 10.19 -14.39 1.40
N LYS A 450 11.42 -14.76 1.02
CA LYS A 450 12.02 -14.31 -0.24
C LYS A 450 11.52 -15.14 -1.41
N ILE A 451 10.46 -14.66 -2.05
CA ILE A 451 9.76 -15.39 -3.12
C ILE A 451 10.38 -15.23 -4.52
N ASN A 452 11.20 -14.20 -4.76
CA ASN A 452 11.61 -13.77 -6.10
C ASN A 452 12.99 -14.34 -6.51
N MET A 453 13.03 -15.08 -7.63
CA MET A 453 14.25 -15.65 -8.20
C MET A 453 14.64 -14.96 -9.50
N THR A 454 15.93 -14.70 -9.69
CA THR A 454 16.51 -14.17 -10.92
C THR A 454 17.16 -15.28 -11.77
N PRO A 455 17.50 -15.02 -13.05
CA PRO A 455 18.25 -15.98 -13.86
C PRO A 455 19.56 -16.45 -13.21
N ASP A 456 20.28 -15.58 -12.51
CA ASP A 456 21.56 -15.94 -11.88
C ASP A 456 21.38 -16.89 -10.69
N ILE A 457 20.31 -16.70 -9.90
CA ILE A 457 19.97 -17.61 -8.81
C ILE A 457 19.61 -18.99 -9.36
N ILE A 458 18.79 -19.05 -10.40
CA ILE A 458 18.44 -20.33 -11.07
C ILE A 458 19.68 -21.00 -11.65
N LYS A 459 20.57 -20.24 -12.30
CA LYS A 459 21.84 -20.76 -12.81
C LYS A 459 22.70 -21.34 -11.70
N TYR A 460 22.85 -20.62 -10.59
CA TYR A 460 23.62 -21.12 -9.46
C TYR A 460 23.04 -22.41 -8.91
N LEU A 461 21.72 -22.45 -8.66
CA LEU A 461 21.03 -23.65 -8.21
C LEU A 461 21.24 -24.82 -9.17
N CYS A 462 21.11 -24.62 -10.48
CA CYS A 462 21.15 -25.72 -11.44
C CYS A 462 22.58 -26.18 -11.77
N GLU A 463 23.53 -25.24 -11.87
CA GLU A 463 24.89 -25.52 -12.36
C GLU A 463 25.92 -25.74 -11.25
N LYS A 464 25.73 -25.13 -10.06
CA LYS A 464 26.67 -25.24 -8.94
C LYS A 464 26.23 -26.24 -7.87
N VAL A 465 24.94 -26.59 -7.86
CA VAL A 465 24.40 -27.65 -7.00
C VAL A 465 23.95 -28.81 -7.90
N PRO A 466 24.81 -29.79 -8.22
CA PRO A 466 24.53 -30.81 -9.25
C PRO A 466 23.57 -31.92 -8.81
N VAL A 467 22.93 -31.79 -7.65
CA VAL A 467 21.99 -32.76 -7.06
C VAL A 467 20.57 -32.22 -7.10
N ALA A 468 19.58 -33.04 -6.73
CA ALA A 468 18.20 -32.56 -6.62
C ALA A 468 18.06 -31.58 -5.44
N LYS A 469 17.12 -30.65 -5.52
CA LYS A 469 16.88 -29.64 -4.49
C LYS A 469 15.42 -29.57 -4.11
N ARG A 470 15.18 -29.25 -2.85
CA ARG A 470 13.89 -28.80 -2.34
C ARG A 470 14.09 -27.39 -1.81
N CYS A 471 13.50 -26.42 -2.49
CA CYS A 471 13.55 -25.02 -2.10
C CYS A 471 12.28 -24.69 -1.31
N HIS A 472 12.43 -24.30 -0.05
CA HIS A 472 11.34 -24.03 0.90
C HIS A 472 11.01 -22.54 0.94
N PHE A 473 9.73 -22.19 0.85
CA PHE A 473 9.19 -20.83 0.86
C PHE A 473 8.02 -20.73 1.84
N ASP A 474 7.92 -19.60 2.53
CA ASP A 474 6.75 -19.25 3.33
C ASP A 474 5.86 -18.33 2.48
N TYR A 475 4.69 -18.80 2.08
CA TYR A 475 3.77 -18.04 1.23
C TYR A 475 2.32 -18.22 1.69
N GLN A 476 1.64 -17.10 1.95
CA GLN A 476 0.26 -17.06 2.45
C GLN A 476 0.04 -17.87 3.74
N GLY A 477 1.06 -17.91 4.62
CA GLY A 477 1.00 -18.63 5.89
C GLY A 477 1.21 -20.15 5.77
N GLU A 478 1.53 -20.65 4.58
CA GLU A 478 1.83 -22.06 4.32
C GLU A 478 3.27 -22.24 3.83
N GLU A 479 3.88 -23.37 4.18
CA GLU A 479 5.19 -23.76 3.66
C GLU A 479 5.04 -24.44 2.30
N TRP A 480 5.68 -23.88 1.28
CA TRP A 480 5.73 -24.40 -0.08
C TRP A 480 7.12 -24.94 -0.39
N VAL A 481 7.17 -26.08 -1.08
CA VAL A 481 8.41 -26.69 -1.55
C VAL A 481 8.44 -26.75 -3.07
N LEU A 482 9.34 -25.97 -3.67
CA LEU A 482 9.72 -26.11 -5.07
C LEU A 482 10.79 -27.18 -5.19
N THR A 483 10.45 -28.30 -5.82
CA THR A 483 11.36 -29.39 -6.15
C THR A 483 12.02 -29.14 -7.49
N ILE A 484 13.35 -29.10 -7.50
CA ILE A 484 14.19 -28.97 -8.68
C ILE A 484 14.96 -30.29 -8.86
N PRO A 485 14.63 -31.13 -9.86
CA PRO A 485 15.35 -32.38 -10.06
C PRO A 485 16.80 -32.12 -10.51
N ALA A 486 17.67 -33.13 -10.40
CA ALA A 486 18.92 -33.12 -11.14
C ALA A 486 18.62 -33.35 -12.63
N PHE A 487 19.14 -32.51 -13.51
CA PHE A 487 18.95 -32.60 -14.96
C PHE A 487 20.20 -32.11 -15.70
N ASP A 488 20.25 -32.38 -17.00
CA ASP A 488 21.32 -31.92 -17.88
C ASP A 488 21.13 -30.43 -18.23
N THR A 489 21.99 -29.56 -17.69
CA THR A 489 21.97 -28.11 -17.95
C THR A 489 22.32 -27.74 -19.39
N THR A 490 22.69 -28.70 -20.25
CA THR A 490 22.85 -28.49 -21.70
C THR A 490 21.55 -28.69 -22.48
N SER A 491 20.46 -29.09 -21.81
CA SER A 491 19.14 -29.24 -22.42
C SER A 491 18.62 -27.92 -23.01
N PRO A 492 18.08 -27.90 -24.24
CA PRO A 492 17.46 -26.70 -24.82
C PRO A 492 16.40 -26.06 -23.92
N ALA A 493 15.61 -26.88 -23.22
CA ALA A 493 14.55 -26.42 -22.32
C ALA A 493 15.08 -25.58 -21.13
N TYR A 494 16.34 -25.77 -20.72
CA TYR A 494 16.95 -24.95 -19.67
C TYR A 494 17.36 -23.58 -20.17
N ALA A 495 17.99 -23.51 -21.35
CA ALA A 495 18.32 -22.24 -21.99
C ALA A 495 17.05 -21.43 -22.31
N GLU A 496 16.01 -22.08 -22.86
CA GLU A 496 14.71 -21.46 -23.13
C GLU A 496 14.05 -20.93 -21.85
N GLY A 497 14.07 -21.70 -20.76
CA GLY A 497 13.51 -21.26 -19.47
C GLY A 497 14.24 -20.04 -18.89
N LEU A 498 15.57 -19.99 -18.98
CA LEU A 498 16.36 -18.82 -18.56
C LEU A 498 16.05 -17.59 -19.43
N GLU A 499 15.87 -17.76 -20.74
CA GLU A 499 15.51 -16.66 -21.65
C GLU A 499 14.10 -16.12 -21.35
N VAL A 500 13.15 -16.99 -21.03
CA VAL A 500 11.80 -16.57 -20.61
C VAL A 500 11.86 -15.79 -19.30
N LEU A 501 12.63 -16.27 -18.31
CA LEU A 501 12.78 -15.58 -17.02
C LEU A 501 13.47 -14.21 -17.16
N ASP A 502 14.47 -14.08 -18.03
CA ASP A 502 15.16 -12.81 -18.28
C ASP A 502 14.26 -11.75 -18.96
N LYS A 503 13.16 -12.20 -19.58
CA LYS A 503 12.14 -11.34 -20.22
C LYS A 503 10.95 -11.01 -19.32
N GLU A 504 10.89 -11.53 -18.09
CA GLU A 504 9.87 -11.10 -17.12
C GLU A 504 10.07 -9.61 -16.79
N PRO A 505 9.00 -8.82 -16.53
CA PRO A 505 9.08 -7.36 -16.40
C PRO A 505 10.10 -6.87 -15.38
N ALA A 506 10.26 -7.59 -14.26
CA ALA A 506 11.24 -7.28 -13.21
C ALA A 506 12.54 -8.08 -13.33
N LYS A 507 12.71 -8.89 -14.39
CA LYS A 507 13.77 -9.90 -14.56
C LYS A 507 13.89 -10.88 -13.38
N THR A 508 12.76 -11.08 -12.71
CA THR A 508 12.60 -12.00 -11.59
C THR A 508 11.20 -12.58 -11.61
N ALA A 509 11.02 -13.76 -11.02
CA ALA A 509 9.73 -14.40 -10.87
C ALA A 509 9.60 -15.11 -9.52
N GLY A 510 8.37 -15.14 -9.00
CA GLY A 510 8.01 -15.94 -7.83
C GLY A 510 8.15 -17.45 -8.07
N PHE A 511 8.35 -18.25 -7.03
CA PHE A 511 8.57 -19.71 -7.15
C PHE A 511 7.46 -20.47 -7.91
N LEU A 512 6.20 -20.06 -7.81
CA LEU A 512 5.09 -20.65 -8.58
C LEU A 512 5.23 -20.38 -10.08
N ARG A 513 5.68 -19.19 -10.45
CA ARG A 513 5.95 -18.82 -11.84
C ARG A 513 7.21 -19.51 -12.36
N ILE A 514 8.24 -19.65 -11.53
CA ILE A 514 9.45 -20.44 -11.84
C ILE A 514 9.10 -21.89 -12.16
N LYS A 515 8.22 -22.52 -11.37
CA LYS A 515 7.69 -23.87 -11.66
C LYS A 515 7.11 -23.95 -13.08
N ASP A 516 6.29 -22.96 -13.45
CA ASP A 516 5.63 -22.96 -14.77
C ASP A 516 6.63 -22.72 -15.91
N ILE A 517 7.58 -21.79 -15.74
CA ILE A 517 8.64 -21.50 -16.73
C ILE A 517 9.50 -22.75 -17.00
N PHE A 518 9.89 -23.48 -15.95
CA PHE A 518 10.78 -24.64 -16.05
C PHE A 518 10.03 -25.99 -16.03
N LYS A 519 8.72 -26.00 -16.35
CA LYS A 519 7.88 -27.21 -16.33
C LYS A 519 8.41 -28.34 -17.22
N ALA A 520 9.02 -28.02 -18.35
CA ALA A 520 9.62 -29.01 -19.26
C ALA A 520 10.79 -29.77 -18.62
N LEU A 521 11.45 -29.18 -17.61
CA LEU A 521 12.50 -29.79 -16.79
C LEU A 521 11.95 -30.47 -15.53
N LYS A 522 10.62 -30.56 -15.39
CA LYS A 522 9.92 -31.18 -14.26
C LYS A 522 10.15 -30.47 -12.92
N PHE A 523 10.27 -29.15 -12.94
CA PHE A 523 10.14 -28.36 -11.71
C PHE A 523 8.71 -28.51 -11.19
N ASP A 524 8.55 -28.72 -9.89
CA ASP A 524 7.25 -28.94 -9.27
C ASP A 524 7.16 -28.18 -7.95
N ALA A 525 5.99 -27.64 -7.60
CA ALA A 525 5.81 -26.93 -6.33
C ALA A 525 4.52 -27.39 -5.64
N LYS A 526 4.64 -27.71 -4.35
CA LYS A 526 3.53 -28.20 -3.52
C LYS A 526 3.60 -27.66 -2.10
N ILE A 527 2.45 -27.57 -1.45
CA ILE A 527 2.34 -27.26 -0.03
C ILE A 527 2.87 -28.45 0.78
N VAL A 528 3.60 -28.18 1.85
CA VAL A 528 3.97 -29.20 2.84
C VAL A 528 2.75 -29.47 3.71
N GLU A 529 2.07 -30.59 3.46
CA GLU A 529 0.98 -31.03 4.34
C GLU A 529 1.57 -31.31 5.73
N VAL A 530 1.13 -30.53 6.72
CA VAL A 530 1.48 -30.76 8.13
C VAL A 530 0.97 -32.15 8.49
N GLN A 531 1.87 -33.10 8.72
CA GLN A 531 1.49 -34.39 9.28
C GLN A 531 1.00 -34.14 10.70
N THR A 532 -0.32 -34.08 10.89
CA THR A 532 -0.92 -34.20 12.21
C THR A 532 -0.53 -35.56 12.76
N GLU A 533 0.38 -35.57 13.73
CA GLU A 533 0.70 -36.76 14.52
C GLU A 533 -0.61 -37.30 15.11
N GLU A 534 -1.06 -38.45 14.61
CA GLU A 534 -2.06 -39.26 15.30
C GLU A 534 -1.45 -39.64 16.65
N THR A 535 -1.94 -38.97 17.69
CA THR A 535 -1.67 -39.34 19.07
C THR A 535 -2.34 -40.69 19.32
N VAL A 536 -1.56 -41.76 19.19
CA VAL A 536 -1.94 -43.09 19.68
C VAL A 536 -2.09 -42.99 21.20
N GLN A 537 -3.33 -42.95 21.67
CA GLN A 537 -3.66 -43.16 23.09
C GLN A 537 -3.60 -44.66 23.38
N ASP A 538 -2.65 -45.06 24.22
CA ASP A 538 -2.66 -46.32 24.97
C ASP A 538 -3.68 -46.29 26.12
#